data_AF-A0A5E4J8R4-F1
#
_entry.id   AF-A0A5E4J8R4-F1
#
_cell.length_a   1.000
_cell.length_b   1.000
_cell.length_c   1.000
_cell.angle_alpha   90.00
_cell.angle_beta   90.00
_cell.angle_gamma   90.00
#
_symmetry.space_group_name_H-M   'P 1'
#
loop_
_entity.id
_entity.type
_entity.pdbx_description
1 polymer ?
#
loop_
_entity_poly.entity_id
_entity_poly.type
_entity_poly.pdbx_seq_one_letter_code
_entity_poly.pdbx_strand_id
1 'polypeptide(L)'
;MAKGQINAVSFLLSMIFYAVVIALLVGMIAVLQKDNLYAANRDALTVTGASITDMLSRSGGVPGNWETNTSSIQAIGLASTSNNLSVLKVNAFVALNYDVSRAALGIPNSTNYYFAIVNASGSVLKQSGVDSNSSGMALVFTRYVVWNGSSARMTLKLY
;
A
#
# COMPACT_ATOMS: atom_id res chain seq x y z
N MET A 1 -12.74 -53.14 42.49
CA MET A 1 -13.02 -52.73 41.09
C MET A 1 -13.41 -51.25 40.96
N ALA A 2 -14.23 -50.69 41.84
CA ALA A 2 -14.64 -49.27 41.77
C ALA A 2 -13.50 -48.23 41.81
N LYS A 3 -12.41 -48.47 42.55
CA LYS A 3 -11.30 -47.51 42.67
C LYS A 3 -10.50 -47.29 41.38
N GLY A 4 -10.39 -48.31 40.52
CA GLY A 4 -9.68 -48.20 39.24
C GLY A 4 -10.44 -47.36 38.21
N GLN A 5 -11.78 -47.41 38.25
CA GLN A 5 -12.65 -46.64 37.37
C GLN A 5 -12.57 -45.14 37.66
N ILE A 6 -12.48 -44.75 38.93
CA ILE A 6 -12.36 -43.34 39.32
C ILE A 6 -11.08 -42.71 38.74
N ASN A 7 -9.96 -43.42 38.80
CA ASN A 7 -8.69 -42.92 38.26
C ASN A 7 -8.73 -42.79 36.72
N ALA A 8 -9.36 -43.74 36.04
CA ALA A 8 -9.51 -43.69 34.58
C ALA A 8 -10.40 -42.52 34.12
N VAL A 9 -11.50 -42.26 34.84
CA VAL A 9 -12.40 -41.13 34.55
C VAL A 9 -11.69 -39.79 34.80
N SER A 10 -10.96 -39.66 35.91
CA SER A 10 -10.19 -38.44 36.21
C SER A 10 -9.11 -38.15 35.18
N PHE A 11 -8.45 -39.20 34.68
CA PHE A 11 -7.46 -39.07 33.60
C PHE A 11 -8.10 -38.62 32.29
N LEU A 12 -9.22 -39.23 31.90
CA LEU A 12 -9.94 -38.88 30.68
C LEU A 12 -10.48 -37.44 30.72
N LEU A 13 -11.04 -37.00 31.85
CA LEU A 13 -11.47 -35.61 32.04
C LEU A 13 -10.31 -34.62 31.93
N SER A 14 -9.17 -34.95 32.54
CA SER A 14 -7.95 -34.13 32.45
C SER A 14 -7.46 -34.01 31.00
N MET A 15 -7.52 -35.10 30.24
CA MET A 15 -7.13 -35.12 28.82
C MET A 15 -8.06 -34.28 27.95
N ILE A 16 -9.38 -34.35 28.18
CA ILE A 16 -10.36 -33.50 27.47
C ILE A 16 -10.11 -32.03 27.78
N PHE A 17 -9.94 -31.69 29.06
CA PHE A 17 -9.66 -30.31 29.46
C PHE A 17 -8.38 -29.79 28.81
N TYR A 18 -7.32 -30.60 28.82
CA TYR A 18 -6.05 -30.27 28.16
C TYR A 18 -6.21 -30.07 26.65
N ALA A 19 -6.97 -30.93 25.97
CA ALA A 19 -7.24 -30.79 24.54
C ALA A 19 -8.00 -29.49 24.22
N VAL A 20 -8.98 -29.11 25.04
CA VAL A 20 -9.71 -27.84 24.90
C VAL A 20 -8.78 -26.65 25.09
N VAL A 21 -7.92 -26.67 26.11
CA VAL A 21 -6.94 -25.60 26.35
C VAL A 21 -5.96 -25.48 25.18
N ILE A 22 -5.46 -26.60 24.63
CA ILE A 22 -4.61 -26.58 23.43
C ILE A 22 -5.36 -25.97 22.25
N ALA A 23 -6.60 -26.38 21.99
CA ALA A 23 -7.38 -25.87 20.87
C ALA A 23 -7.56 -24.34 20.96
N LEU A 24 -7.84 -23.82 22.16
CA LEU A 24 -7.93 -22.38 22.42
C LEU A 24 -6.59 -21.66 22.20
N LEU A 25 -5.48 -22.24 22.70
CA LEU A 25 -4.15 -21.66 22.51
C LEU A 25 -3.74 -21.61 21.03
N VAL A 26 -3.97 -22.69 20.28
CA VAL A 26 -3.69 -22.73 18.84
C VAL A 26 -4.55 -21.72 18.09
N GLY A 27 -5.84 -21.61 18.43
CA GLY A 27 -6.73 -20.60 17.86
C GLY A 27 -6.24 -19.17 18.12
N MET A 28 -5.81 -18.87 19.35
CA MET A 28 -5.26 -17.56 19.72
C MET A 28 -3.97 -17.25 18.96
N ILE A 29 -3.05 -18.21 18.85
CA ILE A 29 -1.79 -18.03 18.10
C ILE A 29 -2.09 -17.74 16.62
N ALA A 30 -3.05 -18.46 16.02
CA ALA A 30 -3.42 -18.25 14.62
C ALA A 30 -3.96 -16.82 14.36
N VAL A 31 -4.78 -16.30 15.28
CA VAL A 31 -5.28 -14.91 15.21
C VAL A 31 -4.13 -13.91 15.33
N LEU A 32 -3.25 -14.07 16.32
CA LEU A 32 -2.10 -13.18 16.50
C LEU A 32 -1.13 -13.20 15.31
N GLN A 33 -0.89 -14.37 14.71
CA GLN A 33 -0.07 -14.48 13.51
C GLN A 33 -0.69 -13.74 12.33
N LYS A 34 -2.00 -13.87 12.13
CA LYS A 34 -2.74 -13.17 11.08
C LYS A 34 -2.65 -11.65 11.27
N ASP A 35 -2.85 -11.15 12.48
CA ASP A 35 -2.77 -9.72 12.79
C ASP A 35 -1.34 -9.17 12.59
N ASN A 36 -0.31 -9.91 13.03
CA ASN A 36 1.08 -9.53 12.81
C ASN A 36 1.45 -9.47 11.33
N LEU A 37 0.96 -10.40 10.50
CA LEU A 37 1.17 -10.38 9.06
C LEU A 37 0.49 -9.18 8.40
N TYR A 38 -0.73 -8.84 8.80
CA TYR A 38 -1.39 -7.63 8.30
C TYR A 38 -0.67 -6.35 8.73
N ALA A 39 -0.22 -6.28 9.98
CA ALA A 39 0.55 -5.15 10.47
C ALA A 39 1.87 -4.97 9.69
N ALA A 40 2.62 -6.05 9.50
CA ALA A 40 3.87 -6.02 8.74
C ALA A 40 3.65 -5.58 7.27
N ASN A 41 2.62 -6.10 6.62
CA ASN A 41 2.27 -5.70 5.25
C ASN A 41 1.84 -4.23 5.17
N ARG A 42 1.05 -3.76 6.14
CA ARG A 42 0.63 -2.36 6.23
C ARG A 42 1.82 -1.43 6.43
N ASP A 43 2.75 -1.80 7.30
CA ASP A 43 3.94 -0.98 7.58
C ASP A 43 4.85 -0.90 6.36
N ALA A 44 5.07 -2.02 5.66
CA ALA A 44 5.81 -2.05 4.40
C ALA A 44 5.18 -1.12 3.35
N LEU A 45 3.86 -1.22 3.13
CA LEU A 45 3.15 -0.33 2.20
C LEU A 45 3.15 1.13 2.67
N THR A 46 3.17 1.38 3.97
CA THR A 46 3.28 2.73 4.55
C THR A 46 4.62 3.38 4.18
N VAL A 47 5.72 2.66 4.36
CA VAL A 47 7.06 3.13 4.00
C VAL A 47 7.18 3.31 2.48
N THR A 48 6.72 2.33 1.70
CA THR A 48 6.74 2.39 0.23
C THR A 48 5.92 3.56 -0.29
N GLY A 49 4.67 3.74 0.15
CA GLY A 49 3.82 4.83 -0.29
C GLY A 49 4.35 6.20 0.10
N ALA A 50 4.90 6.35 1.31
CA ALA A 50 5.56 7.59 1.73
C ALA A 50 6.77 7.90 0.83
N SER A 51 7.64 6.92 0.60
CA SER A 51 8.83 7.06 -0.27
C SER A 51 8.45 7.45 -1.71
N ILE A 52 7.45 6.77 -2.29
CA ILE A 52 6.96 7.07 -3.63
C ILE A 52 6.41 8.49 -3.69
N THR A 53 5.54 8.89 -2.75
CA THR A 53 4.98 10.25 -2.78
C THR A 53 6.02 11.33 -2.61
N ASP A 54 7.07 11.10 -1.82
CA ASP A 54 8.19 12.04 -1.70
C ASP A 54 9.05 12.07 -2.97
N MET A 55 9.27 10.93 -3.63
CA MET A 55 9.94 10.88 -4.92
C MET A 55 9.16 11.63 -6.00
N LEU A 56 7.84 11.43 -6.07
CA LEU A 56 6.96 12.12 -7.02
C LEU A 56 6.93 13.63 -6.80
N SER A 57 6.89 14.09 -5.55
CA SER A 57 6.77 15.53 -5.25
C SER A 57 8.10 16.29 -5.20
N ARG A 58 9.23 15.62 -4.97
CA ARG A 58 10.54 16.28 -4.78
C ARG A 58 11.55 15.99 -5.88
N SER A 59 11.44 14.86 -6.58
CA SER A 59 12.39 14.46 -7.61
C SER A 59 11.85 14.67 -9.01
N GLY A 60 12.75 14.96 -9.95
CA GLY A 60 12.46 14.93 -11.39
C GLY A 60 12.48 13.53 -11.99
N GLY A 61 12.85 12.49 -11.23
CA GLY A 61 12.99 11.13 -11.72
C GLY A 61 14.35 10.86 -12.36
N VAL A 62 14.55 9.62 -12.79
CA VAL A 62 15.79 9.13 -13.41
C VAL A 62 15.44 8.32 -14.66
N PRO A 63 15.98 8.69 -15.84
CA PRO A 63 16.76 9.92 -16.11
C PRO A 63 15.90 11.18 -15.94
N GLY A 64 16.52 12.34 -15.75
CA GLY A 64 15.79 13.59 -15.46
C GLY A 64 14.80 14.06 -16.54
N ASN A 65 14.90 13.51 -17.75
CA ASN A 65 14.07 13.78 -18.93
C ASN A 65 13.27 12.54 -19.38
N TRP A 66 12.98 11.61 -18.47
CA TRP A 66 12.28 10.36 -18.74
C TRP A 66 10.93 10.54 -19.45
N GLU A 67 10.29 11.70 -19.34
CA GLU A 67 9.03 12.04 -20.02
C GLU A 67 9.15 12.05 -21.55
N THR A 68 10.37 12.19 -22.08
CA THR A 68 10.66 12.18 -23.52
C THR A 68 10.94 10.79 -24.07
N ASN A 69 11.38 9.86 -23.20
CA ASN A 69 11.64 8.48 -23.55
C ASN A 69 11.19 7.58 -22.40
N THR A 70 9.95 7.11 -22.48
CA THR A 70 9.34 6.29 -21.43
C THR A 70 9.94 4.89 -21.34
N SER A 71 10.73 4.44 -22.33
CA SER A 71 11.34 3.12 -22.32
C SER A 71 12.61 3.05 -21.47
N SER A 72 13.19 4.20 -21.09
CA SER A 72 14.39 4.28 -20.26
C SER A 72 14.12 4.70 -18.81
N ILE A 73 12.85 4.69 -18.38
CA ILE A 73 12.46 5.06 -17.02
C ILE A 73 13.10 4.08 -16.03
N GLN A 74 13.88 4.60 -15.09
CA GLN A 74 14.39 3.86 -13.93
C GLN A 74 13.63 4.23 -12.65
N ALA A 75 13.31 5.52 -12.49
CA ALA A 75 12.55 6.03 -11.36
C ALA A 75 11.67 7.21 -11.80
N ILE A 76 10.40 7.20 -11.41
CA ILE A 76 9.46 8.27 -11.76
C ILE A 76 9.51 9.36 -10.70
N GLY A 77 9.74 10.59 -11.16
CA GLY A 77 9.55 11.80 -10.37
C GLY A 77 8.83 12.84 -11.21
N LEU A 78 7.89 13.57 -10.60
CA LEU A 78 7.02 14.52 -11.32
C LEU A 78 7.43 15.97 -11.11
N ALA A 79 8.38 16.22 -10.21
CA ALA A 79 8.76 17.57 -9.79
C ALA A 79 9.68 18.22 -10.83
N SER A 80 9.42 19.49 -11.17
CA SER A 80 10.43 20.37 -11.77
C SER A 80 11.32 20.97 -10.68
N THR A 81 10.70 21.39 -9.58
CA THR A 81 11.34 21.78 -8.32
C THR A 81 10.54 21.22 -7.15
N SER A 82 11.11 21.19 -5.94
CA SER A 82 10.45 20.59 -4.77
C SER A 82 9.01 21.11 -4.57
N ASN A 83 8.04 20.20 -4.56
CA ASN A 83 6.60 20.44 -4.50
C ASN A 83 6.00 21.23 -5.68
N ASN A 84 6.73 21.45 -6.77
CA ASN A 84 6.22 22.04 -8.01
C ASN A 84 6.27 21.00 -9.13
N LEU A 85 5.11 20.55 -9.57
CA LEU A 85 4.99 19.47 -10.54
C LEU A 85 5.15 20.00 -11.97
N SER A 86 6.02 19.35 -12.75
CA SER A 86 6.16 19.58 -14.18
C SER A 86 4.91 19.09 -14.91
N VAL A 87 4.27 19.97 -15.67
CA VAL A 87 3.08 19.64 -16.47
C VAL A 87 3.39 18.53 -17.48
N LEU A 88 4.57 18.57 -18.11
CA LEU A 88 5.01 17.56 -19.08
C LEU A 88 5.16 16.19 -18.42
N LYS A 89 5.82 16.12 -17.26
CA LYS A 89 6.03 14.86 -16.53
C LYS A 89 4.73 14.26 -16.00
N VAL A 90 3.84 15.09 -15.47
CA VAL A 90 2.52 14.63 -15.02
C VAL A 90 1.72 14.06 -16.19
N ASN A 91 1.70 14.73 -17.34
CA ASN A 91 0.98 14.24 -18.52
C ASN A 91 1.60 12.95 -19.07
N ALA A 92 2.93 12.86 -19.12
CA ALA A 92 3.63 11.64 -19.53
C ALA A 92 3.33 10.49 -18.57
N PHE A 93 3.39 10.72 -17.25
CA PHE A 93 3.06 9.72 -16.24
C PHE A 93 1.64 9.17 -16.39
N VAL A 94 0.66 10.06 -16.57
CA VAL A 94 -0.75 9.67 -16.73
C VAL A 94 -0.98 8.90 -18.02
N ALA A 95 -0.17 9.13 -19.05
CA ALA A 95 -0.24 8.41 -20.32
C ALA A 95 0.48 7.05 -20.31
N LEU A 96 1.26 6.72 -19.27
CA LEU A 96 1.93 5.43 -19.16
C LEU A 96 0.93 4.29 -19.03
N ASN A 97 1.30 3.13 -19.59
CA ASN A 97 0.63 1.89 -19.28
C ASN A 97 0.76 1.58 -17.77
N TYR A 98 -0.33 1.11 -17.16
CA TYR A 98 -0.42 0.85 -15.73
C TYR A 98 0.68 -0.07 -15.19
N ASP A 99 1.00 -1.16 -15.90
CA ASP A 99 2.01 -2.10 -15.43
C ASP A 99 3.42 -1.48 -15.48
N VAL A 100 3.68 -0.65 -16.50
CA VAL A 100 4.94 0.08 -16.64
C VAL A 100 5.10 1.13 -15.54
N SER A 101 4.08 1.94 -15.30
CA SER A 101 4.11 2.95 -14.23
C SER A 101 4.17 2.29 -12.85
N ARG A 102 3.43 1.20 -12.59
CA ARG A 102 3.50 0.45 -11.33
C ARG A 102 4.93 -0.06 -11.07
N ALA A 103 5.53 -0.72 -12.07
CA ALA A 103 6.88 -1.25 -11.96
C ALA A 103 7.91 -0.14 -11.72
N ALA A 104 7.81 0.98 -12.44
CA ALA A 104 8.71 2.12 -12.30
C ALA A 104 8.55 2.91 -11.00
N LEU A 105 7.39 2.80 -10.32
CA LEU A 105 7.19 3.29 -8.96
C LEU A 105 7.74 2.31 -7.90
N GLY A 106 8.20 1.13 -8.29
CA GLY A 106 8.64 0.08 -7.37
C GLY A 106 7.50 -0.55 -6.57
N ILE A 107 6.27 -0.51 -7.08
CA ILE A 107 5.09 -1.09 -6.41
C ILE A 107 5.02 -2.59 -6.76
N PRO A 108 4.90 -3.49 -5.77
CA PRO A 108 4.79 -4.93 -6.02
C PRO A 108 3.60 -5.28 -6.92
N ASN A 109 3.73 -6.33 -7.73
CA ASN A 109 2.66 -6.77 -8.64
C ASN A 109 1.36 -7.19 -7.93
N SER A 110 1.45 -7.58 -6.66
CA SER A 110 0.29 -7.91 -5.81
C SER A 110 -0.45 -6.68 -5.27
N THR A 111 0.08 -5.48 -5.50
CA THR A 111 -0.46 -4.22 -4.97
C THR A 111 -0.88 -3.33 -6.12
N ASN A 112 -2.07 -2.78 -6.01
CA ASN A 112 -2.60 -1.81 -6.95
C ASN A 112 -2.38 -0.39 -6.45
N TYR A 113 -2.41 0.56 -7.38
CA TYR A 113 -2.30 1.96 -7.04
C TYR A 113 -3.32 2.82 -7.79
N TYR A 114 -3.69 3.90 -7.12
CA TYR A 114 -4.43 5.02 -7.69
C TYR A 114 -3.66 6.30 -7.43
N PHE A 115 -3.39 7.07 -8.47
CA PHE A 115 -2.79 8.39 -8.38
C PHE A 115 -3.80 9.44 -8.84
N ALA A 116 -3.90 10.54 -8.11
CA ALA A 116 -4.69 11.70 -8.52
C ALA A 116 -4.06 13.03 -8.11
N ILE A 117 -4.24 14.04 -8.94
CA ILE A 117 -4.04 15.45 -8.60
C ILE A 117 -5.41 16.09 -8.52
N VAL A 118 -5.70 16.69 -7.38
CA VAL A 118 -7.00 17.28 -7.05
C VAL A 118 -6.81 18.76 -6.77
N ASN A 119 -7.68 19.61 -7.28
CA ASN A 119 -7.65 21.04 -6.97
C ASN A 119 -8.21 21.34 -5.56
N ALA A 120 -8.19 22.61 -5.16
CA ALA A 120 -8.75 23.03 -3.88
C ALA A 120 -10.27 22.79 -3.74
N SER A 121 -11.01 22.73 -4.86
CA SER A 121 -12.45 22.43 -4.86
C SER A 121 -12.79 20.94 -4.84
N GLY A 122 -11.78 20.06 -4.81
CA GLY A 122 -11.99 18.61 -4.80
C GLY A 122 -12.16 17.98 -6.19
N SER A 123 -12.09 18.76 -7.27
CA SER A 123 -12.13 18.23 -8.63
C SER A 123 -10.82 17.55 -8.99
N VAL A 124 -10.91 16.34 -9.54
CA VAL A 124 -9.76 15.63 -10.10
C VAL A 124 -9.32 16.32 -11.39
N LEU A 125 -8.06 16.74 -11.42
CA LEU A 125 -7.44 17.40 -12.56
C LEU A 125 -6.71 16.40 -13.46
N LYS A 126 -6.05 15.42 -12.84
CA LYS A 126 -5.32 14.32 -13.48
C LYS A 126 -5.39 13.08 -12.60
N GLN A 127 -5.47 11.90 -13.22
CA GLN A 127 -5.46 10.63 -12.51
C GLN A 127 -4.78 9.54 -13.33
N SER A 128 -4.23 8.53 -12.66
CA SER A 128 -3.64 7.33 -13.26
C SER A 128 -3.83 6.14 -12.33
N GLY A 129 -3.86 4.95 -12.91
CA GLY A 129 -4.10 3.71 -12.18
C GLY A 129 -5.57 3.35 -12.04
N VAL A 130 -5.83 2.36 -11.20
CA VAL A 130 -7.18 1.84 -10.97
C VAL A 130 -7.70 2.51 -9.70
N ASP A 131 -8.89 3.11 -9.72
CA ASP A 131 -9.56 3.52 -8.48
C ASP A 131 -10.46 2.36 -8.05
N SER A 132 -10.03 1.61 -7.04
CA SER A 132 -10.88 0.58 -6.47
C SER A 132 -11.76 1.17 -5.39
N ASN A 133 -13.08 1.06 -5.57
CA ASN A 133 -14.06 1.30 -4.51
C ASN A 133 -14.21 0.12 -3.55
N SER A 134 -13.38 -0.93 -3.70
CA SER A 134 -13.45 -2.09 -2.81
C SER A 134 -13.03 -1.70 -1.39
N SER A 135 -13.74 -2.24 -0.41
CA SER A 135 -13.57 -1.99 1.04
C SER A 135 -12.28 -2.60 1.63
N GLY A 136 -11.29 -2.90 0.78
CA GLY A 136 -9.99 -3.42 1.19
C GLY A 136 -9.16 -2.38 1.95
N MET A 137 -8.06 -2.82 2.55
CA MET A 137 -7.12 -1.94 3.24
C MET A 137 -6.44 -1.03 2.21
N ALA A 138 -6.91 0.22 2.10
CA ALA A 138 -6.28 1.23 1.27
C ALA A 138 -5.47 2.22 2.13
N LEU A 139 -4.19 2.39 1.79
CA LEU A 139 -3.35 3.42 2.38
C LEU A 139 -3.33 4.64 1.47
N VAL A 140 -3.72 5.78 2.01
CA VAL A 140 -3.82 7.04 1.26
C VAL A 140 -2.72 7.99 1.71
N PHE A 141 -1.84 8.34 0.77
CA PHE A 141 -0.76 9.28 0.96
C PHE A 141 -1.09 10.56 0.22
N THR A 142 -0.91 11.70 0.87
CA THR A 142 -1.28 12.99 0.32
C THR A 142 -0.18 14.02 0.54
N ARG A 143 0.10 14.81 -0.50
CA ARG A 143 1.07 15.91 -0.50
C ARG A 143 0.44 17.15 -1.12
N TYR A 144 0.71 18.31 -0.55
CA TYR A 144 0.36 19.60 -1.16
C TYR A 144 1.44 19.99 -2.17
N VAL A 145 1.02 20.36 -3.37
CA VAL A 145 1.90 20.65 -4.49
C VAL A 145 1.38 21.85 -5.27
N VAL A 146 2.24 22.44 -6.10
CA VAL A 146 1.85 23.41 -7.13
C VAL A 146 1.81 22.68 -8.46
N TRP A 147 0.72 22.82 -9.20
CA TRP A 147 0.58 22.28 -10.56
C TRP A 147 -0.05 23.34 -11.46
N ASN A 148 0.60 23.61 -12.60
CA ASN A 148 0.20 24.65 -13.54
C ASN A 148 -0.03 26.03 -12.87
N GLY A 149 0.86 26.40 -11.94
CA GLY A 149 0.80 27.69 -11.22
C GLY A 149 -0.25 27.78 -10.12
N SER A 150 -1.05 26.74 -9.87
CA SER A 150 -2.09 26.71 -8.83
C SER A 150 -1.78 25.69 -7.75
N SER A 151 -2.19 25.97 -6.50
CA SER A 151 -2.12 24.98 -5.41
C SER A 151 -3.06 23.81 -5.66
N ALA A 152 -2.52 22.60 -5.53
CA ALA A 152 -3.22 21.34 -5.72
C ALA A 152 -2.79 20.33 -4.66
N ARG A 153 -3.51 19.22 -4.62
CA ARG A 153 -3.26 18.10 -3.72
C ARG A 153 -2.98 16.86 -4.54
N MET A 154 -1.79 16.30 -4.38
CA MET A 154 -1.38 15.04 -4.98
C MET A 154 -1.71 13.91 -4.00
N THR A 155 -2.45 12.91 -4.46
CA THR A 155 -2.87 11.76 -3.68
C THR A 155 -2.43 10.47 -4.37
N LEU A 156 -1.84 9.57 -3.60
CA LEU A 156 -1.52 8.20 -3.97
C LEU A 156 -2.26 7.25 -3.03
N LYS A 157 -3.06 6.33 -3.56
CA LYS A 157 -3.64 5.22 -2.81
C LYS A 157 -2.92 3.94 -3.20
N LEU A 158 -2.58 3.10 -2.22
CA LEU A 158 -2.06 1.75 -2.40
C LEU A 158 -3.03 0.75 -1.75
N TYR A 159 -3.38 -0.34 -2.45
CA TYR A 159 -4.34 -1.34 -1.96
C TYR A 159 -4.19 -2.71 -2.64
#